data_AF-A0A060WXM2-F1
#
_entry.id   AF-A0A060WXM2-F1
#
_cell.length_a   1.000
_cell.length_b   1.000
_cell.length_c   1.000
_cell.angle_alpha   90.00
_cell.angle_beta   90.00
_cell.angle_gamma   90.00
#
_symmetry.space_group_name_H-M   'P 1'
#
loop_
_entity.id
_entity.type
_entity.pdbx_description
1 polymer ?
#
loop_
_entity_poly.entity_id
_entity_poly.type
_entity_poly.pdbx_seq_one_letter_code
_entity_poly.pdbx_strand_id
1 'polypeptide(L)'
;MYVDMIRSGQVPCLDNAVVALAQIENSSALEKAKAYYQQSMAKMVVFPTETQQQLSMVHASMEREAVAIFMNSSFKDEEQKYQKELMKALQEVYSTICEKNSQESQRACTHIIEHIFAPLKVQLRKGSYMTPGGYKHYCDDLKMMTSEYRSTGGKGVKAEEVLKEYLNDKESTGQAILSADQSLTEAELKAEEEKAKREASEQEKRTMEEQIRVQEMLMDDQKRTHEEHKKQLLEKMEADKETAKVEYNRVLEAKLKEKEDLLKEGFHCKAQEMEAQIKDLRKEQEEQEKAKPSMWKLALDNVGNAALMIPGWGKLIGVGLKVGSHFMN
;
A
#
# COMPACT_ATOMS: atom_id res chain seq x y z
N MET A 1 -6.36 37.25 8.23
CA MET A 1 -7.72 37.03 7.67
C MET A 1 -8.72 38.11 8.08
N TYR A 2 -9.16 38.23 9.34
CA TYR A 2 -10.15 39.26 9.71
C TYR A 2 -9.63 40.69 9.57
N VAL A 3 -8.37 40.92 9.97
CA VAL A 3 -7.72 42.23 9.77
C VAL A 3 -7.64 42.58 8.28
N ASP A 4 -7.40 41.60 7.42
CA ASP A 4 -7.30 41.83 5.97
C ASP A 4 -8.67 42.11 5.33
N MET A 5 -9.74 41.42 5.77
CA MET A 5 -11.12 41.71 5.34
C MET A 5 -11.56 43.12 5.78
N ILE A 6 -11.23 43.52 7.01
CA ILE A 6 -11.54 44.87 7.51
C ILE A 6 -10.76 45.92 6.70
N ARG A 7 -9.49 45.67 6.40
CA ARG A 7 -8.66 46.55 5.57
C ARG A 7 -9.15 46.63 4.12
N SER A 8 -9.83 45.61 3.62
CA SER A 8 -10.43 45.59 2.27
C SER A 8 -11.89 46.07 2.22
N GLY A 9 -12.46 46.51 3.36
CA GLY A 9 -13.84 47.00 3.44
C GLY A 9 -14.92 45.91 3.39
N GLN A 10 -14.53 44.64 3.57
CA GLN A 10 -15.43 43.49 3.61
C GLN A 10 -15.85 43.15 5.05
N VAL A 11 -17.06 42.62 5.23
CA VAL A 11 -17.57 42.20 6.53
C VAL A 11 -16.94 40.86 6.94
N PRO A 12 -16.26 40.78 8.10
CA PRO A 12 -15.77 39.53 8.67
C PRO A 12 -16.90 38.50 8.87
N CYS A 13 -16.77 37.31 8.27
CA CYS A 13 -17.71 36.21 8.43
C CYS A 13 -17.04 35.04 9.17
N LEU A 14 -17.68 34.53 10.23
CA LEU A 14 -17.21 33.39 11.02
C LEU A 14 -17.09 32.11 10.16
N ASP A 15 -18.04 31.88 9.26
CA ASP A 15 -18.02 30.70 8.39
C ASP A 15 -16.81 30.70 7.46
N ASN A 16 -16.47 31.87 6.90
CA ASN A 16 -15.28 32.03 6.06
C ASN A 16 -13.99 31.78 6.85
N ALA A 17 -13.95 32.15 8.14
CA ALA A 17 -12.81 31.88 9.00
C ALA A 17 -12.64 30.40 9.29
N VAL A 18 -13.75 29.69 9.55
CA VAL A 18 -13.73 28.25 9.79
C VAL A 18 -13.27 27.49 8.54
N VAL A 19 -13.74 27.89 7.35
CA VAL A 19 -13.30 27.26 6.08
C VAL A 19 -11.81 27.50 5.83
N ALA A 20 -11.33 28.74 6.01
CA ALA A 20 -9.92 29.05 5.85
C ALA A 20 -9.03 28.29 6.85
N LEU A 21 -9.46 28.19 8.11
CA LEU A 21 -8.75 27.44 9.14
C LEU A 21 -8.73 25.95 8.82
N ALA A 22 -9.85 25.37 8.38
CA ALA A 22 -9.93 23.97 7.97
C ALA A 22 -8.94 23.66 6.84
N GLN A 23 -8.82 24.54 5.83
CA GLN A 23 -7.86 24.35 4.75
C GLN A 23 -6.41 24.34 5.25
N ILE A 24 -6.05 25.28 6.12
CA ILE A 24 -4.70 25.37 6.70
C ILE A 24 -4.38 24.14 7.56
N GLU A 25 -5.29 23.79 8.47
CA GLU A 25 -5.07 22.68 9.39
C GLU A 25 -5.11 21.32 8.68
N ASN A 26 -6.02 21.10 7.73
CA ASN A 26 -6.05 19.85 6.96
C ASN A 26 -4.82 19.67 6.07
N SER A 27 -4.31 20.76 5.47
CA SER A 27 -3.04 20.73 4.72
C SER A 27 -1.86 20.41 5.66
N SER A 28 -1.82 21.04 6.84
CA SER A 28 -0.79 20.73 7.85
C SER A 28 -0.89 19.29 8.35
N ALA A 29 -2.08 18.78 8.60
CA ALA A 29 -2.35 17.41 9.03
C ALA A 29 -1.89 16.39 7.99
N LEU A 30 -2.14 16.66 6.71
CA LEU A 30 -1.68 15.82 5.60
C LEU A 30 -0.15 15.74 5.58
N GLU A 31 0.55 16.87 5.62
CA GLU A 31 2.01 16.89 5.58
C GLU A 31 2.62 16.21 6.81
N LYS A 32 2.03 16.42 8.01
CA LYS A 32 2.44 15.73 9.25
C LYS A 32 2.29 14.21 9.14
N ALA A 33 1.13 13.73 8.68
CA ALA A 33 0.86 12.30 8.52
C ALA A 33 1.78 11.66 7.47
N LYS A 34 1.97 12.33 6.33
CA LYS A 34 2.88 11.88 5.26
C LYS A 34 4.33 11.82 5.74
N ALA A 35 4.81 12.87 6.41
CA ALA A 35 6.17 12.92 6.95
C ALA A 35 6.40 11.82 7.98
N TYR A 36 5.42 11.59 8.87
CA TYR A 36 5.45 10.48 9.82
C TYR A 36 5.62 9.14 9.10
N TYR A 37 4.73 8.84 8.15
CA TYR A 37 4.79 7.58 7.40
C TYR A 37 6.12 7.38 6.69
N GLN A 38 6.62 8.39 5.98
CA GLN A 38 7.90 8.33 5.27
C GLN A 38 9.07 8.04 6.22
N GLN A 39 9.16 8.76 7.34
CA GLN A 39 10.25 8.58 8.30
C GLN A 39 10.18 7.22 8.99
N SER A 40 8.98 6.81 9.41
CA SER A 40 8.78 5.54 10.10
C SER A 40 9.04 4.36 9.18
N MET A 41 8.57 4.39 7.92
CA MET A 41 8.90 3.36 6.93
C MET A 41 10.40 3.30 6.64
N ALA A 42 11.07 4.45 6.49
CA ALA A 42 12.52 4.49 6.25
C ALA A 42 13.34 3.90 7.41
N LYS A 43 12.84 4.02 8.65
CA LYS A 43 13.50 3.49 9.84
C LYS A 43 13.21 2.00 10.06
N MET A 44 11.99 1.55 9.77
CA MET A 44 11.53 0.21 10.12
C MET A 44 11.79 -0.83 9.04
N VAL A 45 11.85 -0.42 7.77
CA VAL A 45 12.08 -1.34 6.66
C VAL A 45 13.58 -1.59 6.48
N VAL A 46 13.97 -2.87 6.59
CA VAL A 46 15.31 -3.35 6.24
C VAL A 46 15.22 -4.06 4.90
N PHE A 47 16.06 -3.66 3.95
CA PHE A 47 16.06 -4.20 2.59
C PHE A 47 17.18 -5.23 2.37
N PRO A 48 16.95 -6.25 1.52
CA PRO A 48 15.61 -6.72 1.13
C PRO A 48 14.87 -7.33 2.33
N THR A 49 13.55 -7.24 2.35
CA THR A 49 12.75 -8.03 3.29
C THR A 49 12.78 -9.50 2.85
N GLU A 50 12.70 -10.44 3.81
CA GLU A 50 12.72 -11.87 3.48
C GLU A 50 11.48 -12.27 2.66
N THR A 51 10.33 -11.64 2.95
CA THR A 51 9.09 -11.86 2.20
C THR A 51 8.35 -10.54 1.96
N GLN A 52 7.42 -10.54 1.00
CA GLN A 52 6.51 -9.40 0.81
C GLN A 52 5.62 -9.17 2.04
N GLN A 53 5.22 -10.24 2.74
CA GLN A 53 4.38 -10.15 3.94
C GLN A 53 5.05 -9.34 5.06
N GLN A 54 6.36 -9.47 5.25
CA GLN A 54 7.08 -8.66 6.25
C GLN A 54 6.98 -7.17 5.94
N LEU A 55 7.15 -6.78 4.68
CA LEU A 55 6.98 -5.39 4.24
C LEU A 55 5.52 -4.92 4.43
N SER A 56 4.56 -5.75 4.03
CA SER A 56 3.12 -5.52 4.17
C SER A 56 2.68 -5.33 5.64
N MET A 57 3.33 -6.00 6.60
CA MET A 57 3.05 -5.82 8.03
C MET A 57 3.54 -4.47 8.55
N VAL A 58 4.75 -4.06 8.17
CA VAL A 58 5.30 -2.75 8.54
C VAL A 58 4.43 -1.64 7.94
N HIS A 59 4.11 -1.73 6.64
CA HIS A 59 3.22 -0.80 5.95
C HIS A 59 1.89 -0.60 6.70
N ALA A 60 1.18 -1.69 6.99
CA ALA A 60 -0.13 -1.62 7.65
C ALA A 60 -0.06 -0.97 9.04
N SER A 61 1.02 -1.20 9.80
CA SER A 61 1.19 -0.57 11.11
C SER A 61 1.45 0.93 10.99
N MET A 62 2.36 1.33 10.11
CA MET A 62 2.78 2.73 9.97
C MET A 62 1.68 3.57 9.30
N GLU A 63 0.95 2.99 8.35
CA GLU A 63 -0.18 3.64 7.71
C GLU A 63 -1.30 3.91 8.71
N ARG A 64 -1.69 2.92 9.51
CA ARG A 64 -2.72 3.12 10.55
C ARG A 64 -2.42 4.32 11.44
N GLU A 65 -1.18 4.45 11.87
CA GLU A 65 -0.73 5.56 12.72
C GLU A 65 -0.70 6.90 11.97
N ALA A 66 -0.27 6.91 10.71
CA ALA A 66 -0.31 8.10 9.87
C ALA A 66 -1.74 8.60 9.64
N VAL A 67 -2.68 7.69 9.36
CA VAL A 67 -4.11 8.02 9.23
C VAL A 67 -4.65 8.56 10.55
N ALA A 68 -4.26 7.97 11.69
CA ALA A 68 -4.71 8.45 13.00
C ALA A 68 -4.20 9.87 13.29
N ILE A 69 -2.94 10.17 12.95
CA ILE A 69 -2.37 11.53 13.05
C ILE A 69 -3.19 12.53 12.22
N PHE A 70 -3.55 12.15 10.99
CA PHE A 70 -4.40 12.98 10.14
C PHE A 70 -5.80 13.17 10.73
N MET A 71 -6.46 12.10 11.19
CA MET A 71 -7.81 12.17 11.75
C MET A 71 -7.88 13.03 13.01
N ASN A 72 -6.83 12.99 13.85
CA ASN A 72 -6.75 13.79 15.07
C ASN A 72 -6.42 15.26 14.83
N SER A 73 -5.82 15.60 13.68
CA SER A 73 -5.36 16.96 13.37
C SER A 73 -6.17 17.66 12.27
N SER A 74 -7.16 16.97 11.68
CA SER A 74 -8.02 17.48 10.61
C SER A 74 -9.43 17.75 11.11
N PHE A 75 -10.14 18.66 10.45
CA PHE A 75 -11.56 18.89 10.66
C PHE A 75 -12.19 19.51 9.42
N LYS A 76 -13.50 19.32 9.23
CA LYS A 76 -14.26 19.86 8.09
C LYS A 76 -13.56 19.59 6.74
N ASP A 77 -13.11 18.35 6.52
CA ASP A 77 -12.57 17.89 5.24
C ASP A 77 -13.71 17.64 4.24
N GLU A 78 -14.16 18.72 3.60
CA GLU A 78 -15.24 18.69 2.62
C GLU A 78 -14.87 17.76 1.45
N GLU A 79 -15.81 16.87 1.11
CA GLU A 79 -15.64 15.82 0.07
C GLU A 79 -14.45 14.88 0.28
N GLN A 80 -13.88 14.86 1.50
CA GLN A 80 -12.74 14.03 1.88
C GLN A 80 -11.53 14.30 0.99
N LYS A 81 -11.38 15.55 0.56
CA LYS A 81 -10.33 15.97 -0.37
C LYS A 81 -8.95 15.65 0.19
N TYR A 82 -8.67 16.10 1.42
CA TYR A 82 -7.36 15.93 2.03
C TYR A 82 -7.11 14.46 2.42
N GLN A 83 -8.15 13.74 2.85
CA GLN A 83 -8.02 12.31 3.11
C GLN A 83 -7.68 11.51 1.85
N LYS A 84 -8.29 11.83 0.70
CA LYS A 84 -7.96 11.22 -0.60
C LYS A 84 -6.53 11.56 -1.04
N GLU A 85 -6.11 12.81 -0.85
CA GLU A 85 -4.74 13.23 -1.13
C GLU A 85 -3.74 12.49 -0.24
N LEU A 86 -4.05 12.27 1.05
CA LEU A 86 -3.25 11.45 1.95
C LEU A 86 -3.14 10.01 1.45
N MET A 87 -4.26 9.34 1.13
CA MET A 87 -4.25 7.96 0.59
C MET A 87 -3.31 7.84 -0.61
N LYS A 88 -3.41 8.78 -1.55
CA LYS A 88 -2.55 8.83 -2.73
C LYS A 88 -1.08 9.00 -2.35
N ALA A 89 -0.77 9.94 -1.46
CA ALA A 89 0.60 10.19 -1.04
C ALA A 89 1.24 8.99 -0.32
N LEU A 90 0.50 8.31 0.57
CA LEU A 90 0.98 7.11 1.26
C LEU A 90 1.23 5.96 0.28
N GLN A 91 0.32 5.76 -0.68
CA GLN A 91 0.46 4.75 -1.72
C GLN A 91 1.66 5.00 -2.65
N GLU A 92 1.93 6.25 -3.04
CA GLU A 92 3.10 6.61 -3.85
C GLU A 92 4.41 6.28 -3.11
N VAL A 93 4.48 6.61 -1.81
CA VAL A 93 5.63 6.25 -0.96
C VAL A 93 5.76 4.74 -0.85
N TYR A 94 4.66 4.03 -0.62
CA TYR A 94 4.68 2.58 -0.49
C TYR A 94 5.12 1.89 -1.77
N SER A 95 4.62 2.33 -2.92
CA SER A 95 5.03 1.82 -4.24
C SER A 95 6.54 1.98 -4.46
N THR A 96 7.10 3.13 -4.08
CA THR A 96 8.55 3.39 -4.19
C THR A 96 9.36 2.44 -3.31
N ILE A 97 8.86 2.14 -2.11
CA ILE A 97 9.48 1.21 -1.17
C ILE A 97 9.43 -0.22 -1.71
N CYS A 98 8.30 -0.66 -2.27
CA CYS A 98 8.17 -1.97 -2.91
C CYS A 98 9.13 -2.12 -4.09
N GLU A 99 9.27 -1.08 -4.92
CA GLU A 99 10.22 -1.07 -6.03
C GLU A 99 11.65 -1.21 -5.54
N LYS A 100 12.03 -0.42 -4.52
CA LYS A 100 13.35 -0.52 -3.90
C LYS A 100 13.59 -1.91 -3.30
N ASN A 101 12.59 -2.49 -2.63
CA ASN A 101 12.70 -3.84 -2.07
C ASN A 101 12.98 -4.90 -3.13
N SER A 102 12.27 -4.81 -4.26
CA SER A 102 12.47 -5.67 -5.42
C SER A 102 13.89 -5.53 -5.99
N GLN A 103 14.39 -4.30 -6.15
CA GLN A 103 15.75 -4.03 -6.64
C GLN A 103 16.83 -4.56 -5.69
N GLU A 104 16.71 -4.33 -4.38
CA GLU A 104 17.69 -4.86 -3.41
C GLU A 104 17.62 -6.39 -3.31
N SER A 105 16.42 -6.98 -3.46
CA SER A 105 16.25 -8.43 -3.53
C SER A 105 16.96 -9.01 -4.75
N GLN A 106 16.81 -8.38 -5.92
CA GLN A 106 17.52 -8.78 -7.13
C GLN A 106 19.04 -8.73 -6.91
N ARG A 107 19.58 -7.62 -6.37
CA ARG A 107 21.02 -7.49 -6.07
C ARG A 107 21.52 -8.56 -5.10
N ALA A 108 20.79 -8.80 -4.02
CA ALA A 108 21.14 -9.83 -3.04
C ALA A 108 21.16 -11.22 -3.69
N CYS A 109 20.15 -11.56 -4.47
CA CYS A 109 20.07 -12.83 -5.21
C CYS A 109 21.25 -12.99 -6.18
N THR A 110 21.56 -11.96 -6.97
CA THR A 110 22.72 -12.00 -7.89
C THR A 110 24.02 -12.24 -7.15
N HIS A 111 24.24 -11.55 -6.02
CA HIS A 111 25.44 -11.73 -5.22
C HIS A 111 25.56 -13.15 -4.64
N ILE A 112 24.45 -13.70 -4.13
CA ILE A 112 24.41 -15.08 -3.60
C ILE A 112 24.70 -16.09 -4.72
N ILE A 113 24.11 -15.91 -5.92
CA ILE A 113 24.39 -16.76 -7.09
C ILE A 113 25.87 -16.68 -7.47
N GLU A 114 26.46 -15.48 -7.52
CA GLU A 114 27.86 -15.30 -7.86
C GLU A 114 28.79 -16.06 -6.91
N HIS A 115 28.46 -16.09 -5.62
CA HIS A 115 29.20 -16.83 -4.60
C HIS A 115 29.00 -18.35 -4.74
N ILE A 116 27.75 -18.82 -4.71
CA ILE A 116 27.42 -20.27 -4.71
C ILE A 116 27.89 -20.94 -6.01
N PHE A 117 27.74 -20.27 -7.15
CA PHE A 117 28.12 -20.83 -8.45
C PHE A 117 29.55 -20.47 -8.88
N ALA A 118 30.37 -19.83 -8.03
CA ALA A 118 31.77 -19.56 -8.32
C ALA A 118 32.58 -20.83 -8.66
N PRO A 119 32.43 -21.98 -7.94
CA PRO A 119 33.13 -23.20 -8.27
C PRO A 119 32.80 -23.73 -9.66
N LEU A 120 31.54 -23.65 -10.08
CA LEU A 120 31.09 -24.05 -11.42
C LEU A 120 31.85 -23.28 -12.52
N LYS A 121 31.98 -21.95 -12.37
CA LYS A 121 32.73 -21.10 -13.31
C LYS A 121 34.18 -21.52 -13.42
N VAL A 122 34.81 -21.93 -12.31
CA VAL A 122 36.19 -22.42 -12.30
C VAL A 122 36.31 -23.76 -13.03
N GLN A 123 35.40 -24.70 -12.78
CA GLN A 123 35.39 -26.01 -13.44
C GLN A 123 35.16 -25.89 -14.95
N LEU A 124 34.25 -25.00 -15.37
CA LEU A 124 34.01 -24.68 -16.79
C LEU A 124 35.27 -24.15 -17.48
N ARG A 125 35.98 -23.20 -16.86
CA ARG A 125 37.23 -22.64 -17.41
C ARG A 125 38.35 -23.66 -17.53
N LYS A 126 38.41 -24.63 -16.61
CA LYS A 126 39.38 -25.73 -16.64
C LYS A 126 39.03 -26.81 -17.67
N GLY A 127 37.83 -26.77 -18.25
CA GLY A 127 37.34 -27.81 -19.13
C GLY A 127 37.02 -29.11 -18.40
N SER A 128 36.76 -29.07 -17.08
CA SER A 128 36.58 -30.27 -16.26
C SER A 128 35.36 -31.11 -16.65
N TYR A 129 34.39 -30.52 -17.35
CA TYR A 129 33.21 -31.21 -17.86
C TYR A 129 33.38 -31.70 -19.32
N MET A 130 34.52 -31.44 -19.96
CA MET A 130 34.81 -31.87 -21.35
C MET A 130 35.46 -33.26 -21.37
N THR A 131 34.89 -34.19 -20.60
CA THR A 131 35.35 -35.58 -20.46
C THR A 131 34.15 -36.52 -20.62
N PRO A 132 34.35 -37.81 -20.95
CA PRO A 132 33.28 -38.80 -20.92
C PRO A 132 32.50 -38.75 -19.59
N GLY A 133 31.19 -38.53 -19.66
CA GLY A 133 30.28 -38.42 -18.53
C GLY A 133 30.18 -37.02 -17.92
N GLY A 134 30.88 -36.04 -18.50
CA GLY A 134 30.98 -34.67 -17.98
C GLY A 134 29.65 -33.90 -18.00
N TYR A 135 28.72 -34.21 -18.91
CA TYR A 135 27.40 -33.57 -18.92
C TYR A 135 26.60 -33.93 -17.66
N LYS A 136 26.63 -35.19 -17.25
CA LYS A 136 25.95 -35.64 -16.05
C LYS A 136 26.51 -34.98 -14.80
N HIS A 137 27.84 -34.90 -14.70
CA HIS A 137 28.53 -34.19 -13.62
C HIS A 137 28.14 -32.71 -13.56
N TYR A 138 28.05 -32.05 -14.72
CA TYR A 138 27.61 -30.66 -14.81
C TYR A 138 26.18 -30.45 -14.31
N CYS A 139 25.25 -31.33 -14.72
CA CYS A 139 23.85 -31.28 -14.27
C CYS A 139 23.72 -31.51 -12.75
N ASP A 140 24.49 -32.46 -12.20
CA ASP A 140 24.48 -32.76 -10.77
C ASP A 140 25.04 -31.57 -9.95
N ASP A 141 26.12 -30.95 -10.40
CA ASP A 141 26.69 -29.74 -9.77
C ASP A 141 25.69 -28.57 -9.81
N LEU A 142 25.06 -28.32 -10.97
CA LEU A 142 24.01 -27.29 -11.11
C LEU A 142 22.86 -27.52 -10.12
N LYS A 143 22.40 -28.77 -9.99
CA LYS A 143 21.31 -29.14 -9.10
C LYS A 143 21.69 -28.95 -7.63
N MET A 144 22.90 -29.35 -7.25
CA MET A 144 23.42 -29.16 -5.90
C MET A 144 23.49 -27.67 -5.54
N MET A 145 24.09 -26.85 -6.39
CA MET A 145 24.22 -25.40 -6.19
C MET A 145 22.85 -24.70 -6.19
N THR A 146 21.91 -25.15 -7.03
CA THR A 146 20.52 -24.65 -7.02
C THR A 146 19.83 -24.95 -5.69
N SER A 147 20.04 -26.14 -5.13
CA SER A 147 19.51 -26.50 -3.81
C SER A 147 20.12 -25.64 -2.70
N GLU A 148 21.42 -25.37 -2.75
CA GLU A 148 22.12 -24.50 -1.80
C GLU A 148 21.63 -23.05 -1.88
N TYR A 149 21.42 -22.53 -3.10
CA TYR A 149 20.84 -21.21 -3.29
C TYR A 149 19.45 -21.11 -2.67
N ARG A 150 18.60 -22.11 -2.88
CA ARG A 150 17.23 -22.13 -2.33
C ARG A 150 17.22 -22.18 -0.81
N SER A 151 18.16 -22.87 -0.17
CA SER A 151 18.26 -22.92 1.29
C SER A 151 18.90 -21.69 1.95
N THR A 152 19.54 -20.81 1.17
CA THR A 152 20.19 -19.59 1.69
C THR A 152 19.17 -18.48 2.04
N GLY A 153 19.25 -17.84 3.20
CA GLY A 153 18.34 -16.72 3.54
C GLY A 153 18.74 -15.38 2.88
N GLY A 154 17.93 -14.33 3.06
CA GLY A 154 18.28 -12.96 2.66
C GLY A 154 18.11 -12.65 1.17
N LYS A 155 17.38 -13.50 0.45
CA LYS A 155 17.12 -13.34 -0.99
C LYS A 155 16.00 -12.34 -1.27
N GLY A 156 14.93 -12.41 -0.48
CA GLY A 156 13.73 -11.59 -0.64
C GLY A 156 12.81 -12.04 -1.78
N VAL A 157 12.11 -11.08 -2.38
CA VAL A 157 10.96 -11.30 -3.27
C VAL A 157 11.27 -11.63 -4.74
N LYS A 158 12.55 -11.71 -5.12
CA LYS A 158 13.04 -11.99 -6.50
C LYS A 158 13.84 -13.29 -6.61
N ALA A 159 13.73 -14.18 -5.63
CA ALA A 159 14.61 -15.32 -5.49
C ALA A 159 14.53 -16.30 -6.67
N GLU A 160 13.32 -16.69 -7.06
CA GLU A 160 13.11 -17.68 -8.14
C GLU A 160 13.22 -17.03 -9.53
N GLU A 161 12.84 -15.75 -9.67
CA GLU A 161 13.02 -15.00 -10.92
C GLU A 161 14.49 -14.87 -11.31
N VAL A 162 15.36 -14.43 -10.40
CA VAL A 162 16.81 -14.28 -10.67
C VAL A 162 17.49 -15.63 -10.90
N LEU A 163 17.08 -16.67 -10.17
CA LEU A 163 17.58 -18.02 -10.38
C LEU A 163 17.21 -18.55 -11.77
N LYS A 164 15.96 -18.35 -12.22
CA LYS A 164 15.50 -18.75 -13.54
C LYS A 164 16.34 -18.08 -14.64
N GLU A 165 16.53 -16.76 -14.55
CA GLU A 165 17.37 -16.01 -15.51
C GLU A 165 18.79 -16.60 -15.57
N TYR A 166 19.40 -16.83 -14.41
CA TYR A 166 20.75 -17.40 -14.34
C TYR A 166 20.85 -18.81 -14.94
N LEU A 167 19.88 -19.69 -14.68
CA LEU A 167 19.86 -21.04 -15.22
C LEU A 167 19.64 -21.06 -16.73
N ASN A 168 18.80 -20.17 -17.26
CA ASN A 168 18.61 -20.00 -18.70
C ASN A 168 19.92 -19.57 -19.39
N ASP A 169 20.68 -18.66 -18.78
CA ASP A 169 22.01 -18.25 -19.27
C ASP A 169 23.04 -19.40 -19.28
N LYS A 170 22.76 -20.51 -18.58
CA LYS A 170 23.62 -21.71 -18.51
C LYS A 170 23.20 -22.81 -19.48
N GLU A 171 22.05 -22.66 -20.14
CA GLU A 171 21.52 -23.66 -21.07
C GLU A 171 22.46 -23.89 -22.26
N SER A 172 22.92 -22.82 -22.91
CA SER A 172 23.86 -22.90 -24.04
C SER A 172 25.19 -23.57 -23.66
N THR A 173 25.67 -23.33 -22.43
CA THR A 173 26.87 -23.97 -21.89
C THR A 173 26.63 -25.47 -21.68
N GLY A 174 25.47 -25.85 -21.14
CA GLY A 174 25.05 -27.23 -20.99
C GLY A 174 24.97 -27.95 -22.34
N GLN A 175 24.36 -27.33 -23.35
CA GLN A 175 24.27 -27.88 -24.71
C GLN A 175 25.64 -28.10 -25.36
N ALA A 176 26.60 -27.20 -25.14
CA ALA A 176 27.96 -27.35 -25.64
C ALA A 176 28.69 -28.54 -24.98
N ILE A 177 28.54 -28.71 -23.66
CA ILE A 177 29.08 -29.87 -22.93
C ILE A 177 28.44 -31.16 -23.42
N LEU A 178 27.11 -31.17 -23.56
CA LEU A 178 26.35 -32.31 -24.07
C LEU A 178 26.83 -32.75 -25.45
N SER A 179 27.09 -31.79 -26.35
CA SER A 179 27.58 -32.06 -27.70
C SER A 179 29.00 -32.62 -27.73
N ALA A 180 29.83 -32.31 -26.72
CA ALA A 180 31.19 -32.81 -26.59
C ALA A 180 31.26 -34.19 -25.91
N ASP A 181 30.24 -34.58 -25.13
CA ASP A 181 30.19 -35.82 -24.38
C ASP A 181 29.66 -36.99 -25.23
N GLN A 182 30.57 -37.71 -25.88
CA GLN A 182 30.25 -38.88 -26.73
C GLN A 182 29.97 -40.17 -25.94
N SER A 183 29.93 -40.11 -24.60
CA SER A 183 29.78 -41.29 -23.76
C SER A 183 28.32 -41.69 -23.49
N LEU A 184 27.37 -40.80 -23.76
CA LEU A 184 25.95 -41.02 -23.49
C LEU A 184 25.32 -41.88 -24.59
N THR A 185 24.60 -42.93 -24.18
CA THR A 185 23.73 -43.69 -25.09
C THR A 185 22.49 -42.87 -25.46
N GLU A 186 21.84 -43.21 -26.59
CA GLU A 186 20.59 -42.55 -27.00
C GLU A 186 19.49 -42.63 -25.92
N ALA A 187 19.47 -43.71 -25.14
CA ALA A 187 18.52 -43.89 -24.05
C ALA A 187 18.81 -42.96 -22.87
N GLU A 188 20.08 -42.77 -22.51
CA GLU A 188 20.52 -41.86 -21.45
C GLU A 188 20.33 -40.39 -21.85
N LEU A 189 20.61 -40.05 -23.12
CA LEU A 189 20.37 -38.73 -23.68
C LEU A 189 18.88 -38.33 -23.53
N LYS A 190 17.97 -39.21 -23.97
CA LYS A 190 16.53 -39.00 -23.82
C LYS A 190 16.10 -38.88 -22.36
N ALA A 191 16.69 -39.69 -21.47
CA ALA A 191 16.38 -39.64 -20.05
C ALA A 191 16.79 -38.29 -19.42
N GLU A 192 17.95 -37.75 -19.81
CA GLU A 192 18.39 -36.44 -19.32
C GLU A 192 17.64 -35.26 -19.94
N GLU A 193 17.23 -35.34 -21.22
CA GLU A 193 16.33 -34.36 -21.82
C GLU A 193 14.99 -34.29 -21.06
N GLU A 194 14.39 -35.44 -20.75
CA GLU A 194 13.15 -35.50 -19.97
C GLU A 194 13.33 -35.02 -18.51
N LYS A 195 14.51 -35.22 -17.91
CA LYS A 195 14.84 -34.65 -16.59
C LYS A 195 14.99 -33.13 -16.67
N ALA A 196 15.72 -32.61 -17.64
CA ALA A 196 15.91 -31.17 -17.84
C ALA A 196 14.57 -30.47 -18.09
N LYS A 197 13.69 -31.06 -18.91
CA LYS A 197 12.33 -30.55 -19.16
C LYS A 197 11.49 -30.49 -17.89
N ARG A 198 11.58 -31.49 -17.01
CA ARG A 198 10.90 -31.50 -15.71
C ARG A 198 11.44 -30.40 -14.79
N GLU A 199 12.76 -30.26 -14.70
CA GLU A 199 13.40 -29.25 -13.85
C GLU A 199 13.08 -27.82 -14.32
N ALA A 200 13.07 -27.58 -15.65
CA ALA A 200 12.65 -26.31 -16.22
C ALA A 200 11.18 -25.98 -15.93
N SER A 201 10.29 -26.96 -16.06
CA SER A 201 8.86 -26.80 -15.73
C SER A 201 8.65 -26.51 -14.24
N GLU A 202 9.41 -27.17 -13.36
CA GLU A 202 9.36 -26.90 -11.92
C GLU A 202 9.88 -25.48 -11.60
N GLN A 203 10.97 -25.03 -12.24
CA GLN A 203 11.48 -23.68 -12.09
C GLN A 203 10.47 -22.62 -12.54
N GLU A 204 9.80 -22.86 -13.67
CA GLU A 204 8.76 -21.97 -14.18
C GLU A 204 7.61 -21.85 -13.18
N LYS A 205 7.14 -22.99 -12.66
CA LYS A 205 6.08 -23.03 -11.65
C LYS A 205 6.47 -22.25 -10.39
N ARG A 206 7.70 -22.45 -9.87
CA ARG A 206 8.19 -21.75 -8.68
C ARG A 206 8.26 -20.24 -8.89
N THR A 207 8.73 -19.81 -10.06
CA THR A 207 8.77 -18.39 -10.44
C THR A 207 7.37 -17.79 -10.51
N MET A 208 6.41 -18.49 -11.12
CA MET A 208 5.02 -18.06 -11.17
C MET A 208 4.39 -17.99 -9.77
N GLU A 209 4.61 -18.99 -8.93
CA GLU A 209 4.11 -18.99 -7.56
C GLU A 209 4.69 -17.83 -6.72
N GLU A 210 5.97 -17.50 -6.87
CA GLU A 210 6.59 -16.32 -6.23
C GLU A 210 5.90 -15.02 -6.70
N GLN A 211 5.74 -14.85 -8.01
CA GLN A 211 5.11 -13.66 -8.58
C GLN A 211 3.65 -13.51 -8.14
N ILE A 212 2.87 -14.60 -8.16
CA ILE A 212 1.47 -14.61 -7.69
C ILE A 212 1.42 -14.26 -6.20
N ARG A 213 2.25 -14.88 -5.35
CA ARG A 213 2.28 -14.58 -3.91
C ARG A 213 2.58 -13.11 -3.64
N VAL A 214 3.54 -12.52 -4.35
CA VAL A 214 3.84 -11.09 -4.23
C VAL A 214 2.63 -10.27 -4.69
N GLN A 215 2.05 -10.57 -5.84
CA GLN A 215 0.87 -9.85 -6.36
C GLN A 215 -0.33 -9.89 -5.43
N GLU A 216 -0.68 -11.07 -4.91
CA GLU A 216 -1.80 -11.25 -3.99
C GLU A 216 -1.60 -10.42 -2.72
N MET A 217 -0.39 -10.44 -2.13
CA MET A 217 -0.07 -9.63 -0.96
C MET A 217 -0.23 -8.14 -1.22
N LEU A 218 0.21 -7.67 -2.39
CA LEU A 218 0.10 -6.26 -2.76
C LEU A 218 -1.36 -5.83 -2.97
N MET A 219 -2.17 -6.70 -3.58
CA MET A 219 -3.61 -6.47 -3.71
C MET A 219 -4.31 -6.44 -2.34
N ASP A 220 -3.90 -7.31 -1.42
CA ASP A 220 -4.45 -7.33 -0.07
C ASP A 220 -4.00 -6.13 0.76
N ASP A 221 -2.78 -5.62 0.55
CA ASP A 221 -2.34 -4.35 1.13
C ASP A 221 -3.28 -3.21 0.75
N GLN A 222 -3.60 -3.08 -0.54
CA GLN A 222 -4.53 -2.04 -1.00
C GLN A 222 -5.92 -2.15 -0.36
N LYS A 223 -6.45 -3.38 -0.21
CA LYS A 223 -7.73 -3.60 0.48
C LYS A 223 -7.65 -3.19 1.95
N ARG A 224 -6.57 -3.55 2.64
CA ARG A 224 -6.36 -3.20 4.05
C ARG A 224 -6.24 -1.69 4.25
N THR A 225 -5.48 -1.00 3.40
CA THR A 225 -5.40 0.47 3.37
C THR A 225 -6.79 1.09 3.25
N HIS A 226 -7.59 0.58 2.33
CA HIS A 226 -8.94 1.06 2.12
C HIS A 226 -9.84 0.91 3.35
N GLU A 227 -9.85 -0.29 3.92
CA GLU A 227 -10.63 -0.61 5.11
C GLU A 227 -10.20 0.24 6.30
N GLU A 228 -8.89 0.46 6.49
CA GLU A 228 -8.35 1.30 7.57
C GLU A 228 -8.76 2.77 7.42
N HIS A 229 -8.65 3.35 6.22
CA HIS A 229 -9.09 4.72 5.96
C HIS A 229 -10.60 4.90 6.20
N LYS A 230 -11.42 3.95 5.77
CA LYS A 230 -12.87 3.97 6.02
C LYS A 230 -13.20 3.84 7.50
N LYS A 231 -12.52 2.92 8.19
CA LYS A 231 -12.73 2.67 9.61
C LYS A 231 -12.44 3.92 10.43
N GLN A 232 -11.27 4.53 10.25
CA GLN A 232 -10.92 5.72 11.03
C GLN A 232 -11.74 6.96 10.66
N LEU A 233 -12.18 7.07 9.39
CA LEU A 233 -13.15 8.10 9.00
C LEU A 233 -14.47 7.91 9.75
N LEU A 234 -15.01 6.70 9.78
CA LEU A 234 -16.26 6.40 10.50
C LEU A 234 -16.13 6.74 12.00
N GLU A 235 -15.04 6.34 12.63
CA GLU A 235 -14.76 6.64 14.04
C GLU A 235 -14.69 8.15 14.29
N LYS A 236 -14.00 8.89 13.43
CA LYS A 236 -13.93 10.35 13.50
C LYS A 236 -15.31 11.00 13.35
N MET A 237 -16.12 10.54 12.39
CA MET A 237 -17.45 11.11 12.15
C MET A 237 -18.39 10.89 13.33
N GLU A 238 -18.32 9.74 14.02
CA GLU A 238 -19.11 9.49 15.23
C GLU A 238 -18.65 10.37 16.40
N ALA A 239 -17.33 10.53 16.58
CA ALA A 239 -16.78 11.42 17.61
C ALA A 239 -17.16 12.90 17.36
N ASP A 240 -17.06 13.37 16.12
CA ASP A 240 -17.43 14.72 15.72
C ASP A 240 -18.95 14.95 15.92
N LYS A 241 -19.78 13.93 15.67
CA LYS A 241 -21.23 13.95 15.91
C LYS A 241 -21.56 14.11 17.39
N GLU A 242 -20.94 13.32 18.27
CA GLU A 242 -21.18 13.43 19.71
C GLU A 242 -20.72 14.79 20.25
N THR A 243 -19.59 15.30 19.76
CA THR A 243 -19.11 16.65 20.09
C THR A 243 -20.10 17.73 19.64
N ALA A 244 -20.61 17.64 18.41
CA ALA A 244 -21.60 18.58 17.88
C ALA A 244 -22.91 18.56 18.70
N LYS A 245 -23.33 17.39 19.19
CA LYS A 245 -24.52 17.23 20.04
C LYS A 245 -24.33 17.90 21.42
N VAL A 246 -23.14 17.76 22.02
CA VAL A 246 -22.81 18.43 23.29
C VAL A 246 -22.83 19.95 23.12
N GLU A 247 -22.19 20.47 22.08
CA GLU A 247 -22.16 21.91 21.79
C GLU A 247 -23.58 22.47 21.50
N TYR A 248 -24.37 21.73 20.73
CA TYR A 248 -25.78 22.08 20.48
C TYR A 248 -26.58 22.18 21.79
N ASN A 249 -26.48 21.17 22.66
CA ASN A 249 -27.21 21.17 23.93
C ASN A 249 -26.77 22.34 24.82
N ARG A 250 -25.47 22.67 24.84
CA ARG A 250 -24.96 23.82 25.59
C ARG A 250 -25.57 25.14 25.11
N VAL A 251 -25.66 25.33 23.79
CA VAL A 251 -26.27 26.54 23.20
C VAL A 251 -27.77 26.58 23.50
N LEU A 252 -28.47 25.44 23.40
CA LEU A 252 -29.89 25.34 23.70
C LEU A 252 -30.19 25.67 25.17
N GLU A 253 -29.43 25.12 26.10
CA GLU A 253 -29.56 25.40 27.54
C GLU A 253 -29.32 26.87 27.86
N ALA A 254 -28.29 27.49 27.27
CA ALA A 254 -28.01 28.92 27.44
C ALA A 254 -29.19 29.79 26.95
N LYS A 255 -29.75 29.50 25.77
CA LYS A 255 -30.91 30.23 25.23
C LYS A 255 -32.17 30.03 26.08
N LEU A 256 -32.42 28.82 26.58
CA LEU A 256 -33.55 28.55 27.46
C LEU A 256 -33.46 29.35 28.76
N LYS A 257 -32.27 29.37 29.38
CA LYS A 257 -32.03 30.14 30.59
C LYS A 257 -32.20 31.65 30.36
N GLU A 258 -31.64 32.19 29.29
CA GLU A 258 -31.80 33.61 28.94
C GLU A 258 -33.28 33.97 28.73
N LYS A 259 -34.05 33.10 28.07
CA LYS A 259 -35.51 33.28 27.92
C LYS A 259 -36.22 33.35 29.27
N GLU A 260 -35.90 32.44 30.19
CA GLU A 260 -36.49 32.42 31.53
C GLU A 260 -36.18 33.70 32.33
N ASP A 261 -34.95 34.18 32.25
CA ASP A 261 -34.53 35.38 32.98
C ASP A 261 -35.19 36.64 32.39
N LEU A 262 -35.29 36.75 31.05
CA LEU A 262 -36.06 37.82 30.39
C LEU A 262 -37.53 37.84 30.79
N LEU A 263 -38.15 36.67 31.01
CA LEU A 263 -39.54 36.58 31.49
C LEU A 263 -39.68 37.05 32.94
N LYS A 264 -38.73 36.70 33.82
CA LYS A 264 -38.72 37.15 35.22
C LYS A 264 -38.54 38.67 35.33
N GLU A 265 -37.75 39.26 34.44
CA GLU A 265 -37.51 40.71 34.37
C GLU A 265 -38.64 41.48 33.67
N GLY A 266 -39.66 40.79 33.12
CA GLY A 266 -40.81 41.41 32.45
C GLY A 266 -40.59 41.80 30.98
N PHE A 267 -39.47 41.40 30.37
CA PHE A 267 -39.15 41.68 28.96
C PHE A 267 -39.84 40.69 27.99
N HIS A 268 -41.17 40.66 27.99
CA HIS A 268 -41.95 39.67 27.22
C HIS A 268 -41.65 39.65 25.71
N CYS A 269 -41.46 40.81 25.06
CA CYS A 269 -41.14 40.84 23.62
C CYS A 269 -39.80 40.17 23.31
N LYS A 270 -38.76 40.44 24.10
CA LYS A 270 -37.43 39.82 23.93
C LYS A 270 -37.48 38.31 24.21
N ALA A 271 -38.27 37.89 25.19
CA ALA A 271 -38.48 36.47 25.46
C ALA A 271 -39.16 35.75 24.27
N GLN A 272 -40.09 36.41 23.57
CA GLN A 272 -40.70 35.86 22.35
C GLN A 272 -39.70 35.76 21.19
N GLU A 273 -38.81 36.74 21.02
CA GLU A 273 -37.72 36.66 20.04
C GLU A 273 -36.78 35.48 20.35
N MET A 274 -36.46 35.27 21.63
CA MET A 274 -35.63 34.14 22.06
C MET A 274 -36.32 32.79 21.83
N GLU A 275 -37.64 32.70 22.05
CA GLU A 275 -38.43 31.51 21.73
C GLU A 275 -38.37 31.18 20.22
N ALA A 276 -38.45 32.19 19.36
CA ALA A 276 -38.32 32.00 17.92
C ALA A 276 -36.93 31.44 17.55
N GLN A 277 -35.86 32.00 18.13
CA GLN A 277 -34.49 31.48 17.92
C GLN A 277 -34.32 30.03 18.42
N ILE A 278 -34.93 29.67 19.55
CA ILE A 278 -34.91 28.29 20.05
C ILE A 278 -35.63 27.35 19.08
N LYS A 279 -36.76 27.79 18.52
CA LYS A 279 -37.52 27.02 17.54
C LYS A 279 -36.71 26.81 16.25
N ASP A 280 -36.06 27.84 15.76
CA ASP A 280 -35.21 27.76 14.56
C ASP A 280 -34.01 26.83 14.81
N LEU A 281 -33.34 26.98 15.96
CA LEU A 281 -32.23 26.12 16.36
C LEU A 281 -32.62 24.63 16.44
N ARG A 282 -33.80 24.31 17.00
CA ARG A 282 -34.34 22.94 17.02
C ARG A 282 -34.63 22.41 15.61
N LYS A 283 -35.17 23.26 14.75
CA LYS A 283 -35.46 22.90 13.35
C LYS A 283 -34.17 22.60 12.58
N GLU A 284 -33.14 23.44 12.73
CA GLU A 284 -31.82 23.21 12.13
C GLU A 284 -31.21 21.89 12.60
N GLN A 285 -31.32 21.57 13.89
CA GLN A 285 -30.86 20.28 14.42
C GLN A 285 -31.59 19.10 13.77
N GLU A 286 -32.92 19.17 13.65
CA GLU A 286 -33.70 18.12 13.00
C GLU A 286 -33.33 17.94 11.52
N GLU A 287 -33.09 19.04 10.80
CA GLU A 287 -32.65 19.01 9.41
C GLU A 287 -31.25 18.38 9.28
N GLN A 288 -30.32 18.74 10.16
CA GLN A 288 -28.99 18.13 10.22
C GLN A 288 -29.05 16.63 10.55
N GLU A 289 -29.83 16.21 11.55
CA GLU A 289 -30.03 14.80 11.90
C GLU A 289 -30.59 13.98 10.73
N LYS A 290 -31.50 14.56 9.93
CA LYS A 290 -32.04 13.91 8.73
C LYS A 290 -31.02 13.81 7.60
N ALA A 291 -30.16 14.81 7.42
CA ALA A 291 -29.15 14.83 6.36
C ALA A 291 -27.93 13.93 6.65
N LYS A 292 -27.62 13.68 7.94
CA LYS A 292 -26.43 12.95 8.39
C LYS A 292 -26.22 11.59 7.72
N PRO A 293 -27.19 10.65 7.70
CA PRO A 293 -26.96 9.32 7.11
C PRO A 293 -26.53 9.40 5.64
N SER A 294 -27.11 10.33 4.86
CA SER A 294 -26.75 10.52 3.45
C SER A 294 -25.34 11.11 3.28
N MET A 295 -24.96 12.09 4.11
CA MET A 295 -23.63 12.68 4.04
C MET A 295 -22.54 11.69 4.45
N TRP A 296 -22.83 10.86 5.45
CA TRP A 296 -21.94 9.79 5.90
C TRP A 296 -21.69 8.76 4.81
N LYS A 297 -22.76 8.32 4.14
CA LYS A 297 -22.65 7.42 3.00
C LYS A 297 -21.80 8.02 1.88
N LEU A 298 -22.07 9.29 1.52
CA LEU A 298 -21.30 9.99 0.48
C LEU A 298 -19.82 10.09 0.84
N ALA A 299 -19.48 10.39 2.09
CA ALA A 299 -18.11 10.48 2.57
C ALA A 299 -17.36 9.14 2.48
N LEU A 300 -18.03 8.06 2.90
CA LEU A 300 -17.48 6.70 2.80
C LEU A 300 -17.35 6.22 1.35
N ASP A 301 -18.29 6.59 0.48
CA ASP A 301 -18.25 6.28 -0.96
C ASP A 301 -17.14 7.09 -1.66
N ASN A 302 -16.91 8.32 -1.25
CA ASN A 302 -15.83 9.18 -1.75
C ASN A 302 -14.45 8.58 -1.49
N VAL A 303 -14.19 8.13 -0.26
CA VAL A 303 -13.00 7.35 0.09
C VAL A 303 -13.00 5.99 -0.64
N GLY A 304 -14.19 5.37 -0.70
CA GLY A 304 -14.58 4.22 -1.52
C GLY A 304 -13.94 4.18 -2.92
N ASN A 305 -14.28 5.19 -3.72
CA ASN A 305 -13.99 5.26 -5.14
C ASN A 305 -12.56 5.71 -5.43
N ALA A 306 -11.95 6.52 -4.55
CA ALA A 306 -10.57 6.97 -4.73
C ALA A 306 -9.57 5.79 -4.69
N ALA A 307 -9.86 4.74 -3.91
CA ALA A 307 -9.03 3.55 -3.79
C ALA A 307 -9.00 2.69 -5.07
N LEU A 308 -10.09 2.65 -5.85
CA LEU A 308 -10.19 1.86 -7.09
C LEU A 308 -9.39 2.44 -8.26
N MET A 309 -8.92 3.68 -8.12
CA MET A 309 -8.36 4.47 -9.23
C MET A 309 -6.86 4.72 -9.09
N ILE A 310 -6.18 4.14 -8.09
CA ILE A 310 -4.76 4.46 -7.82
C ILE A 310 -3.84 3.63 -8.74
N PRO A 311 -3.19 4.25 -9.75
CA PRO A 311 -2.30 3.56 -10.66
C PRO A 311 -0.92 3.34 -10.00
N GLY A 312 -0.34 2.15 -10.15
CA GLY A 312 1.05 1.93 -9.70
C GLY A 312 1.52 0.48 -9.79
N TRP A 313 0.65 -0.47 -9.45
CA TRP A 313 1.02 -1.88 -9.37
C TRP A 313 1.32 -2.53 -10.73
N GLY A 314 0.74 -2.01 -11.83
CA GLY A 314 1.01 -2.50 -13.18
C GLY A 314 2.46 -2.30 -13.68
N LYS A 315 3.30 -1.52 -12.96
CA LYS A 315 4.75 -1.40 -13.26
C LYS A 315 5.61 -2.36 -12.44
N LEU A 316 5.20 -2.68 -11.21
CA LEU A 316 5.86 -3.68 -10.34
C LEU A 316 5.54 -5.11 -10.78
N ILE A 317 4.34 -5.28 -11.32
CA ILE A 317 3.90 -6.45 -12.05
C ILE A 317 4.50 -6.33 -13.45
N GLY A 318 5.69 -6.90 -13.68
CA GLY A 318 6.27 -6.95 -15.01
C GLY A 318 5.23 -7.36 -16.05
N VAL A 319 5.18 -6.64 -17.17
CA VAL A 319 4.27 -6.82 -18.32
C VAL A 319 4.46 -8.17 -19.05
N GLY A 320 5.00 -9.20 -18.36
CA GLY A 320 5.41 -10.49 -18.92
C GLY A 320 4.39 -11.61 -18.86
N LEU A 321 3.22 -11.44 -18.24
CA LEU A 321 2.12 -12.41 -18.35
C LEU A 321 1.15 -11.96 -19.44
N LYS A 322 1.55 -12.22 -20.70
CA LYS A 322 0.53 -12.55 -21.72
C LYS A 322 -0.19 -13.78 -21.19
N VAL A 323 -1.35 -13.58 -20.58
CA VAL A 323 -2.33 -14.63 -20.33
C VAL A 323 -2.62 -15.25 -21.70
N GLY A 324 -1.99 -16.39 -21.95
CA GLY A 324 -2.18 -17.16 -23.17
C GLY A 324 -3.61 -17.66 -23.18
N SER A 325 -4.44 -17.03 -23.99
CA SER A 325 -5.63 -17.64 -24.57
C SER A 325 -5.18 -18.82 -25.45
N HIS A 326 -4.89 -19.96 -24.83
CA HIS A 326 -4.75 -21.25 -25.52
C HIS A 326 -5.09 -22.40 -24.56
N PHE A 327 -6.31 -22.39 -24.05
CA PHE A 327 -7.02 -23.59 -23.62
C PHE A 327 -8.49 -23.43 -24.01
N MET A 328 -8.75 -23.55 -25.31
CA MET A 328 -10.05 -23.93 -25.89
C MET A 328 -9.83 -24.17 -27.39
N ASN A 329 -9.45 -25.41 -27.71
CA ASN A 329 -9.98 -26.23 -28.80
C ASN A 329 -9.31 -27.61 -28.76
#